data_AF-A0A5E7RXY7-F1
#
_entry.id   AF-A0A5E7RXY7-F1
#
_cell.length_a   1.000
_cell.length_b   1.000
_cell.length_c   1.000
_cell.angle_alpha   90.00
_cell.angle_beta   90.00
_cell.angle_gamma   90.00
#
_symmetry.space_group_name_H-M   'P 1'
#
loop_
_entity.id
_entity.type
_entity.pdbx_description
1 polymer ?
#
loop_
_entity_poly.entity_id
_entity_poly.type
_entity_poly.pdbx_seq_one_letter_code
_entity_poly.pdbx_strand_id
1 'polypeptide(L)'
;MGRQITVKLADLEKAGCEIDIRSEVFESNFTSWDGQDADCEEISEWAEVYLPGGRRIDSNCADCLNFDCRDMATSTYGWMEKWMIENKVPYVHG
;
A
#
# COMPACT_ATOMS: atom_id res chain seq x y z
N MET A 1 -7.16 16.53 -6.58
CA MET A 1 -6.08 15.56 -6.87
C MET A 1 -5.20 15.49 -5.63
N GLY A 2 -5.18 14.35 -4.94
CA GLY A 2 -4.29 14.13 -3.80
C GLY A 2 -2.84 14.10 -4.26
N ARG A 3 -1.90 14.56 -3.41
CA ARG A 3 -0.46 14.45 -3.69
C ARG A 3 -0.03 13.01 -3.48
N GLN A 4 0.58 12.40 -4.49
CA GLN A 4 1.17 11.08 -4.36
C GLN A 4 2.47 11.18 -3.56
N ILE A 5 2.59 10.37 -2.51
CA ILE A 5 3.82 10.16 -1.75
C ILE A 5 4.15 8.69 -1.82
N THR A 6 5.37 8.39 -2.24
CA THR A 6 5.92 7.03 -2.32
C THR A 6 7.02 6.87 -1.29
N VAL A 7 6.92 5.82 -0.46
CA VAL A 7 7.94 5.45 0.53
C VAL A 7 8.21 3.95 0.48
N LYS A 8 9.46 3.57 0.68
CA LYS A 8 9.89 2.17 0.75
C LYS A 8 9.53 1.59 2.11
N LEU A 9 8.97 0.38 2.13
CA LEU A 9 8.63 -0.31 3.38
C LEU A 9 9.84 -0.48 4.32
N ALA A 10 11.02 -0.77 3.77
CA ALA A 10 12.25 -0.91 4.56
C ALA A 10 12.64 0.36 5.34
N ASP A 11 12.27 1.55 4.84
CA ASP A 11 12.56 2.80 5.53
C ASP A 11 11.50 3.13 6.60
N LEU A 12 10.28 2.63 6.44
CA LEU A 12 9.24 2.66 7.47
C LEU A 12 9.57 1.69 8.62
N GLU A 13 10.06 0.50 8.32
CA GLU A 13 10.49 -0.48 9.33
C GLU A 13 11.62 0.09 10.20
N LYS A 14 12.63 0.74 9.58
CA LYS A 14 13.70 1.44 10.29
C LYS A 14 13.20 2.59 11.17
N ALA A 15 12.08 3.20 10.81
CA ALA A 15 11.43 4.26 11.57
C ALA A 15 10.60 3.72 12.75
N GLY A 16 10.57 2.39 12.95
CA GLY A 16 9.83 1.74 14.01
C GLY A 16 8.37 1.47 13.67
N CYS A 17 7.98 1.52 12.40
CA CYS A 17 6.68 1.04 11.98
C CYS A 17 6.64 -0.49 11.97
N GLU A 18 5.52 -1.05 12.39
CA GLU A 18 5.23 -2.48 12.22
C GLU A 18 4.56 -2.68 10.87
N ILE A 19 4.95 -3.73 10.14
CA ILE A 19 4.50 -3.99 8.78
C ILE A 19 3.95 -5.41 8.74
N ASP A 20 2.71 -5.55 8.32
CA ASP A 20 2.02 -6.82 8.17
C ASP A 20 1.65 -7.02 6.70
N ILE A 21 2.11 -8.12 6.11
CA ILE A 21 1.83 -8.43 4.70
C ILE A 21 0.57 -9.30 4.65
N ARG A 22 -0.45 -8.80 3.96
CA ARG A 22 -1.72 -9.47 3.73
C ARG A 22 -1.76 -9.96 2.30
N SER A 23 -2.32 -11.15 2.12
CA SER A 23 -2.60 -11.73 0.81
C SER A 23 -4.05 -12.18 0.77
N GLU A 24 -4.71 -11.91 -0.35
CA GLU A 24 -6.05 -12.38 -0.65
C GLU A 24 -6.04 -13.04 -2.03
N VAL A 25 -6.66 -14.22 -2.10
CA VAL A 25 -6.78 -14.97 -3.35
C VAL A 25 -8.16 -14.67 -3.92
N PHE A 26 -8.18 -14.05 -5.09
CA PHE A 26 -9.39 -13.82 -5.87
C PHE A 26 -9.54 -14.93 -6.90
N GLU A 27 -10.45 -15.85 -6.64
CA GLU A 27 -10.89 -16.84 -7.61
C GLU A 27 -11.94 -16.20 -8.53
N SER A 28 -11.67 -16.17 -9.83
CA SER A 28 -12.62 -15.72 -10.84
C SER A 28 -12.80 -16.79 -11.90
N ASN A 29 -14.05 -17.25 -12.03
CA ASN A 29 -14.45 -18.17 -13.08
C ASN A 29 -15.15 -17.37 -14.17
N PHE A 30 -14.63 -17.44 -15.39
CA PHE A 30 -15.26 -16.81 -16.54
C PHE A 30 -15.16 -17.70 -17.78
N THR A 31 -16.17 -17.63 -18.64
CA THR A 31 -16.12 -18.30 -19.94
C THR A 31 -15.42 -17.35 -20.93
N SER A 32 -14.30 -17.80 -21.49
CA SER A 32 -13.55 -17.03 -22.49
C SER A 32 -14.34 -16.89 -23.79
N TRP A 33 -13.91 -15.96 -24.64
CA TRP A 33 -14.61 -15.62 -25.89
C TRP A 33 -14.77 -16.78 -26.88
N ASP A 34 -13.96 -17.83 -26.75
CA ASP A 34 -14.02 -19.07 -27.53
C ASP A 34 -14.92 -20.15 -26.89
N GLY A 35 -15.59 -19.83 -25.79
CA GLY A 35 -16.55 -20.71 -25.12
C GLY A 35 -15.91 -21.75 -24.19
N GLN A 36 -14.63 -21.60 -23.86
CA GLN A 36 -13.96 -22.43 -22.87
C GLN A 36 -14.15 -21.82 -21.48
N ASP A 37 -14.39 -22.65 -20.47
CA ASP A 37 -14.35 -22.20 -19.08
C ASP A 37 -12.89 -22.00 -18.68
N ALA A 38 -12.60 -20.82 -18.14
CA ALA A 38 -11.30 -20.45 -17.62
C ALA A 38 -11.42 -20.12 -16.14
N ASP A 39 -10.58 -20.79 -15.35
CA ASP A 39 -10.38 -20.48 -13.94
C ASP A 39 -9.13 -19.60 -13.84
N CYS A 40 -9.26 -18.44 -13.20
CA CYS A 40 -8.14 -17.56 -12.91
C CYS A 40 -8.07 -17.31 -11.40
N GLU A 41 -6.91 -17.61 -10.84
CA GLU A 41 -6.54 -17.24 -9.46
C GLU A 41 -5.65 -16.00 -9.54
N GLU A 42 -6.14 -14.87 -9.03
CA GLU A 42 -5.34 -13.66 -8.86
C GLU A 42 -4.99 -13.50 -7.38
N ILE A 43 -3.69 -13.56 -7.07
CA ILE A 43 -3.19 -13.29 -5.71
C ILE A 43 -2.92 -11.80 -5.62
N SER A 44 -3.70 -11.11 -4.80
CA SER A 44 -3.47 -9.71 -4.44
C SER A 44 -2.77 -9.65 -3.10
N GLU A 45 -1.58 -9.04 -3.07
CA GLU A 45 -0.80 -8.83 -1.85
C GLU A 45 -0.75 -7.34 -1.52
N TRP A 46 -0.86 -6.97 -0.24
CA TRP A 46 -0.66 -5.58 0.22
C TRP A 46 -0.06 -5.55 1.62
N ALA A 47 0.57 -4.44 1.99
CA ALA A 47 1.16 -4.25 3.30
C ALA A 47 0.31 -3.31 4.15
N GLU A 48 -0.14 -3.75 5.32
CA GLU A 48 -0.64 -2.86 6.37
C GLU A 48 0.56 -2.36 7.19
N VAL A 49 0.70 -1.04 7.30
CA VAL A 49 1.76 -0.38 8.06
C VAL A 49 1.16 0.31 9.28
N TYR A 50 1.68 -0.02 10.45
CA TYR A 50 1.30 0.53 11.74
C TYR A 50 2.38 1.50 12.20
N LEU A 51 2.06 2.80 12.22
CA LEU A 51 2.97 3.82 12.71
C LEU A 51 3.04 3.83 14.24
N PRO A 52 4.20 4.20 14.82
CA PRO A 52 4.31 4.56 16.23
C PRO A 52 3.26 5.62 16.59
N GLY A 53 2.36 5.28 17.52
CA GLY A 53 1.22 6.13 17.88
C GLY A 53 -0.15 5.59 17.45
N GLY A 54 -0.21 4.36 16.91
CA GLY A 54 -1.45 3.61 16.71
C GLY A 54 -2.22 3.97 15.44
N ARG A 55 -1.56 4.65 14.50
CA ARG A 55 -2.16 4.97 13.19
C ARG A 55 -1.83 3.87 12.20
N ARG A 56 -2.78 3.54 11.33
CA ARG A 56 -2.63 2.54 10.27
C ARG A 56 -2.67 3.19 8.89
N ILE A 57 -1.89 2.64 7.96
CA ILE A 57 -1.84 3.00 6.55
C ILE A 57 -1.66 1.73 5.74
N ASP A 58 -2.40 1.60 4.63
CA ASP A 58 -2.43 0.38 3.83
C ASP A 58 -1.75 0.64 2.46
N SER A 59 -0.83 -0.22 2.02
CA SER A 59 -0.19 -0.11 0.70
C SER A 59 -1.15 -0.48 -0.42
N ASN A 60 -0.84 -0.04 -1.64
CA ASN A 60 -1.60 -0.45 -2.81
C ASN A 60 -1.27 -1.91 -3.16
N CYS A 61 -2.29 -2.70 -3.53
CA CYS A 61 -2.15 -4.13 -3.84
C CYS A 61 -1.24 -4.41 -5.06
N ALA A 62 -1.04 -3.42 -5.93
CA ALA A 62 -0.22 -3.57 -7.14
C ALA A 62 1.29 -3.44 -6.90
N ASP A 63 1.72 -2.91 -5.74
CA ASP A 63 3.13 -2.72 -5.41
C ASP A 63 3.36 -2.97 -3.92
N CYS A 64 3.61 -4.24 -3.58
CA CYS A 64 3.84 -4.71 -2.20
C CYS A 64 5.14 -4.19 -1.58
N LEU A 65 5.95 -3.43 -2.31
CA LEU A 65 7.24 -2.92 -1.85
C LEU A 65 7.20 -1.42 -1.57
N ASN A 66 6.19 -0.72 -2.10
CA ASN A 66 6.05 0.73 -1.97
C ASN A 66 4.65 1.10 -1.46
N PHE A 67 4.62 1.99 -0.48
CA PHE A 67 3.37 2.62 -0.07
C PHE A 67 3.06 3.77 -1.02
N ASP A 68 1.94 3.70 -1.75
CA ASP A 68 1.44 4.75 -2.64
C ASP A 68 0.21 5.42 -2.01
N CYS A 69 0.41 6.63 -1.46
CA CYS A 69 -0.65 7.41 -0.83
C CYS A 69 -1.56 8.07 -1.89
N ARG A 70 -2.43 7.30 -2.54
CA ARG A 70 -3.47 7.84 -3.44
C ARG A 70 -4.79 8.11 -2.74
N ASP A 71 -5.00 7.51 -1.58
CA ASP A 71 -6.25 7.65 -0.86
C ASP A 71 -6.42 9.10 -0.37
N MET A 72 -7.57 9.69 -0.67
CA MET A 72 -7.87 11.08 -0.33
C MET A 72 -7.92 11.29 1.18
N ALA A 73 -8.21 10.26 1.98
CA ALA A 73 -8.25 10.35 3.44
C ALA A 73 -6.86 10.52 4.08
N THR A 74 -5.81 9.96 3.46
CA THR A 74 -4.41 10.03 3.94
C THR A 74 -3.60 11.13 3.25
N SER A 75 -3.92 11.45 1.98
CA SER A 75 -3.26 12.53 1.22
C SER A 75 -3.76 13.95 1.55
N THR A 76 -4.94 14.11 2.15
CA THR A 76 -5.45 15.43 2.58
C THR A 76 -4.81 15.96 3.86
N TYR A 77 -4.06 15.13 4.58
CA TYR A 77 -3.37 15.59 5.77
C TYR A 77 -1.87 15.51 5.58
N GLY A 78 -1.23 16.67 5.48
CA GLY A 78 0.22 16.81 5.63
C GLY A 78 0.78 16.28 6.95
N TRP A 79 -0.02 15.61 7.81
CA TRP A 79 0.47 14.89 8.98
C TRP A 79 1.42 13.75 8.59
N MET A 80 1.14 13.01 7.50
CA MET A 80 2.00 11.88 7.12
C MET A 80 3.35 12.39 6.62
N GLU A 81 3.33 13.38 5.74
CA GLU A 81 4.53 14.07 5.28
C GLU A 81 5.30 14.70 6.45
N LYS A 82 4.60 15.37 7.36
CA LYS A 82 5.20 15.93 8.58
C LYS A 82 5.82 14.86 9.47
N TRP A 83 5.15 13.73 9.67
CA TRP A 83 5.68 12.61 10.44
C TRP A 83 6.94 12.04 9.78
N MET A 84 6.95 11.87 8.46
CA MET A 84 8.13 11.42 7.72
C MET A 84 9.29 12.40 7.89
N ILE A 85 9.04 13.70 7.79
CA ILE A 85 10.05 14.75 8.01
C ILE A 85 10.60 14.69 9.45
N GLU A 86 9.71 14.62 10.46
CA GLU A 86 10.07 14.55 11.88
C GLU A 86 10.88 13.30 12.23
N ASN A 87 10.59 12.17 11.57
CA ASN A 87 11.24 10.88 11.79
C ASN A 87 12.36 10.58 10.77
N LYS A 88 12.69 11.55 9.90
CA LYS A 88 13.73 11.43 8.86
C LYS A 88 13.53 10.24 7.91
N VAL A 89 12.28 9.90 7.62
CA VAL A 89 11.93 8.85 6.68
C VAL A 89 12.03 9.41 5.26
N PRO A 90 12.88 8.84 4.38
CA PRO A 90 12.99 9.28 3.00
C PRO A 90 11.71 8.95 2.22
N TYR A 91 11.21 9.90 1.45
CA TYR A 91 10.03 9.72 0.60
C TYR A 91 10.19 10.49 -0.73
N VAL A 92 9.37 10.13 -1.72
CA VAL A 92 9.36 10.75 -3.06
C VAL A 92 7.96 11.26 -3.38
N HIS A 93 7.86 12.41 -4.04
CA HIS A 93 6.60 12.89 -4.61
C HIS A 93 6.38 12.31 -6.01
N GLY A 94 5.17 11.81 -6.27
CA GLY A 94 4.71 11.37 -7.58
C GLY A 94 3.84 12.41 -8.28
#